data_AF-A0A554IVZ0-F1
#
_entry.id   AF-A0A554IVZ0-F1
#
_cell.length_a   1.000
_cell.length_b   1.000
_cell.length_c   1.000
_cell.angle_alpha   90.00
_cell.angle_beta   90.00
_cell.angle_gamma   90.00
#
_symmetry.space_group_name_H-M   'P 1'
#
loop_
_entity.id
_entity.type
_entity.pdbx_description
1 polymer ?
#
loop_
_entity_poly.entity_id
_entity_poly.type
_entity_poly.pdbx_seq_one_letter_code
_entity_poly.pdbx_strand_id
1 'polypeptide(L)'
;MRGKDLLSQLPKAPLITAPKNLVKSIILDAVIVILAVVSGIFFASYLAGLKTLVWPLVSVGVFMAFSVLGTLLTNDLWHRLLVIVLASLGFLVSFLGAPLNLLGASLAVMIILLVWGEYLSREDAANSVEIRFFRVTKRPLSKMLTAIAIVAIILYVPTWNKKTIFISQSTFDSIYSWSSKFAQGLYPEYKLDSDLGTFARSVAKSQLERNMNFSLLPTAIKEKTLNDLGGQIVGNLSKFFGFTLDAKNTFGDAIYAFINKSLADLKGKFGATFITVWAIAVFLFVRGVATLFGYLVSFLSFLIYHALIAFQVIRVRTENKPHEIVEFF
;
A
#
# COMPACT_ATOMS: atom_id res chain seq x y z
N MET A 1 36.99 -5.40 -56.31
CA MET A 1 36.26 -4.12 -56.13
C MET A 1 35.78 -4.06 -54.68
N ARG A 2 36.34 -3.16 -53.86
CA ARG A 2 36.01 -3.02 -52.43
C ARG A 2 34.57 -2.49 -52.29
N GLY A 3 33.73 -3.24 -51.60
CA GLY A 3 32.37 -2.82 -51.26
C GLY A 3 32.41 -1.48 -50.54
N LYS A 4 31.81 -0.46 -51.15
CA LYS A 4 31.63 0.84 -50.53
C LYS A 4 30.67 0.64 -49.36
N ASP A 5 31.16 0.96 -48.18
CA ASP A 5 30.47 0.87 -46.90
C ASP A 5 29.20 1.76 -46.95
N LEU A 6 28.05 1.15 -47.17
CA LEU A 6 26.74 1.80 -47.28
C LEU A 6 26.35 2.55 -45.99
N LEU A 7 26.97 2.20 -44.85
CA LEU A 7 26.78 2.88 -43.57
C LEU A 7 27.36 4.31 -43.56
N SER A 8 28.34 4.59 -44.42
CA SER A 8 28.96 5.92 -44.53
C SER A 8 28.11 6.94 -45.30
N GLN A 9 27.06 6.48 -45.99
CA GLN A 9 26.15 7.33 -46.78
C GLN A 9 24.88 7.74 -46.02
N LEU A 10 24.69 7.25 -44.80
CA LEU A 10 23.61 7.72 -43.96
C LEU A 10 23.89 9.17 -43.54
N PRO A 11 22.93 10.10 -43.71
CA PRO A 11 23.10 11.48 -43.28
C PRO A 11 23.43 11.47 -41.79
N LYS A 12 24.63 11.95 -41.44
CA LYS A 12 25.03 12.14 -40.04
C LYS A 12 23.99 13.05 -39.40
N ALA A 13 23.23 12.50 -38.47
CA ALA A 13 22.21 13.22 -37.73
C ALA A 13 22.83 14.50 -37.15
N PRO A 14 22.18 15.67 -37.28
CA PRO A 14 22.72 16.92 -36.77
C PRO A 14 22.98 16.81 -35.26
N LEU A 15 24.14 17.30 -34.85
CA LEU A 15 24.59 17.39 -33.46
C LEU A 15 23.50 18.03 -32.58
N ILE A 16 23.26 17.36 -31.46
CA ILE A 16 22.19 17.58 -30.49
C ILE A 16 22.21 19.03 -30.00
N THR A 17 21.35 19.87 -30.57
CA THR A 17 20.81 21.03 -29.85
C THR A 17 19.82 20.46 -28.83
N ALA A 18 20.02 20.77 -27.54
CA ALA A 18 19.20 20.20 -26.46
C ALA A 18 17.70 20.33 -26.81
N PRO A 19 17.00 19.22 -27.04
CA PRO A 19 15.66 19.28 -27.64
C PRO A 19 14.68 19.87 -26.63
N LYS A 20 13.70 20.66 -27.10
CA LYS A 20 12.54 21.17 -26.31
C LYS A 20 11.84 20.11 -25.43
N ASN A 21 12.07 18.82 -25.71
CA ASN A 21 11.56 17.68 -24.95
C ASN A 21 12.29 17.46 -23.61
N LEU A 22 13.53 17.92 -23.48
CA LEU A 22 14.38 17.70 -22.31
C LEU A 22 13.88 18.48 -21.08
N VAL A 23 13.42 19.72 -21.27
CA VAL A 23 12.83 20.53 -20.20
C VAL A 23 11.55 19.90 -19.64
N LYS A 24 10.68 19.37 -20.50
CA LYS A 24 9.45 18.70 -20.06
C LYS A 24 9.73 17.43 -19.26
N SER A 25 10.74 16.65 -19.66
CA SER A 25 11.20 15.49 -18.90
C SER A 25 11.70 15.91 -17.51
N ILE A 26 12.60 16.91 -17.45
CA ILE A 26 13.16 17.39 -16.18
C ILE A 26 12.07 17.86 -15.22
N ILE A 27 11.03 18.54 -15.70
CA ILE A 27 9.90 18.96 -14.86
C ILE A 27 9.18 17.75 -14.27
N LEU A 28 8.91 16.72 -15.08
CA LEU A 28 8.29 15.48 -14.61
C LEU A 28 9.17 14.80 -13.54
N ASP A 29 10.48 14.77 -13.76
CA ASP A 29 11.42 14.16 -12.83
C ASP A 29 11.50 14.92 -11.51
N ALA A 30 11.52 16.25 -11.55
CA ALA A 30 11.44 17.08 -10.36
C ALA A 30 10.15 16.83 -9.58
N VAL A 31 9.01 16.70 -10.27
CA VAL A 31 7.72 16.36 -9.65
C VAL A 31 7.79 14.97 -9.01
N ILE A 32 8.36 13.96 -9.66
CA ILE A 32 8.51 12.62 -9.09
C ILE A 32 9.35 12.65 -7.80
N VAL A 33 10.47 13.38 -7.81
CA VAL A 33 11.35 13.51 -6.63
C VAL A 33 10.63 14.25 -5.49
N ILE A 34 9.93 15.35 -5.78
CA ILE A 34 9.14 16.09 -4.79
C ILE A 34 8.04 15.19 -4.20
N LEU A 35 7.32 14.45 -5.03
CA LEU A 35 6.29 13.51 -4.56
C LEU A 35 6.88 12.38 -3.71
N ALA A 36 8.09 11.92 -4.01
CA ALA A 36 8.80 10.94 -3.19
C ALA A 36 9.11 11.50 -1.81
N VAL A 37 9.62 12.75 -1.73
CA VAL A 37 9.87 13.46 -0.45
C VAL A 37 8.57 13.62 0.34
N VAL A 38 7.51 14.11 -0.30
CA VAL A 38 6.20 14.27 0.34
C VAL A 38 5.67 12.93 0.87
N SER A 39 5.84 11.85 0.11
CA SER A 39 5.46 10.50 0.53
C SER A 39 6.26 10.04 1.75
N GLY A 40 7.57 10.30 1.78
CA GLY A 40 8.44 10.05 2.93
C GLY A 40 7.99 10.81 4.18
N ILE A 41 7.66 12.09 4.05
CA ILE A 41 7.20 12.95 5.15
C ILE A 41 5.88 12.42 5.74
N PHE A 42 4.90 12.10 4.89
CA PHE A 42 3.62 11.55 5.35
C PHE A 42 3.79 10.17 5.98
N PHE A 43 4.68 9.34 5.45
CA PHE A 43 4.96 8.02 6.03
C PHE A 43 5.65 8.14 7.39
N ALA A 44 6.65 9.01 7.53
CA ALA A 44 7.30 9.30 8.81
C ALA A 44 6.31 9.89 9.83
N SER A 45 5.45 10.82 9.41
CA SER A 45 4.41 11.41 10.26
C SER A 45 3.38 10.39 10.74
N TYR A 46 3.06 9.40 9.90
CA TYR A 46 2.21 8.27 10.28
C TYR A 46 2.90 7.37 11.31
N LEU A 47 4.17 7.02 11.12
CA LEU A 47 4.92 6.22 12.11
C LEU A 47 5.08 6.96 13.45
N ALA A 48 5.13 8.29 13.43
CA ALA A 48 5.13 9.13 14.62
C ALA A 48 3.73 9.28 15.28
N GLY A 49 2.67 8.71 14.69
CA GLY A 49 1.30 8.79 15.19
C GLY A 49 0.60 10.13 14.96
N LEU A 50 1.19 11.04 14.17
CA LEU A 50 0.66 12.39 13.92
C LEU A 50 -0.41 12.43 12.81
N LYS A 51 -0.43 11.43 11.93
CA LYS A 51 -1.33 11.36 10.77
C LYS A 51 -1.98 9.98 10.70
N THR A 52 -3.19 9.94 10.16
CA THR A 52 -3.91 8.69 9.87
C THR A 52 -3.29 7.97 8.66
N LEU A 53 -3.54 6.66 8.55
CA LEU A 53 -3.03 5.79 7.47
C LEU A 53 -3.44 6.25 6.06
N VAL A 54 -4.51 7.04 5.92
CA VAL A 54 -5.00 7.52 4.62
C VAL A 54 -3.98 8.44 3.93
N TRP A 55 -3.33 9.32 4.68
CA TRP A 55 -2.37 10.28 4.11
C TRP A 55 -1.15 9.65 3.45
N PRO A 56 -0.41 8.72 4.11
CA PRO A 56 0.70 8.04 3.45
C PRO A 56 0.23 7.17 2.29
N LEU A 57 -0.96 6.56 2.34
CA LEU A 57 -1.49 5.79 1.21
C LEU A 57 -1.73 6.69 -0.01
N VAL A 58 -2.39 7.84 0.17
CA VAL A 58 -2.67 8.77 -0.93
C VAL A 58 -1.38 9.33 -1.51
N SER A 59 -0.44 9.80 -0.69
CA SER A 59 0.82 10.38 -1.18
C SER A 59 1.66 9.36 -1.94
N VAL A 60 1.82 8.16 -1.39
CA VAL A 60 2.52 7.04 -2.04
C VAL A 60 1.82 6.63 -3.34
N GLY A 61 0.48 6.62 -3.36
CA GLY A 61 -0.30 6.34 -4.57
C GLY A 61 -0.03 7.34 -5.69
N VAL A 62 -0.03 8.64 -5.38
CA VAL A 62 0.28 9.70 -6.33
C VAL A 62 1.74 9.62 -6.78
N PHE A 63 2.69 9.40 -5.87
CA PHE A 63 4.10 9.19 -6.20
C PHE A 63 4.29 8.02 -7.17
N MET A 64 3.70 6.85 -6.86
CA MET A 64 3.78 5.69 -7.75
C MET A 64 3.13 5.97 -9.10
N ALA A 65 2.03 6.72 -9.14
CA ALA A 65 1.36 7.03 -10.39
C ALA A 65 2.24 7.86 -11.32
N PHE A 66 2.85 8.93 -10.80
CA PHE A 66 3.81 9.75 -11.54
C PHE A 66 5.10 9.02 -11.87
N SER A 67 5.57 8.16 -10.96
CA SER A 67 6.76 7.34 -11.21
C SER A 67 6.53 6.42 -12.42
N VAL A 68 5.38 5.73 -12.48
CA VAL A 68 5.02 4.88 -13.61
C VAL A 68 4.92 5.67 -14.93
N LEU A 69 4.42 6.90 -14.88
CA LEU A 69 4.43 7.79 -16.05
C LEU A 69 5.85 8.16 -16.49
N GLY A 70 6.75 8.42 -15.55
CA GLY A 70 8.17 8.65 -15.86
C GLY A 70 8.82 7.47 -16.59
N THR A 71 8.47 6.24 -16.24
CA THR A 71 8.92 5.03 -16.96
C THR A 71 8.43 5.01 -18.41
N LEU A 72 7.21 5.48 -18.68
CA LEU A 72 6.63 5.49 -20.03
C LEU A 72 7.12 6.65 -20.91
N LEU A 73 7.48 7.78 -20.29
CA LEU A 73 7.75 9.04 -21.01
C LEU A 73 9.24 9.31 -21.21
N THR A 74 10.10 8.73 -20.38
CA THR A 74 11.54 8.95 -20.44
C THR A 74 12.22 7.79 -21.17
N ASN A 75 12.70 8.06 -22.39
CA ASN A 75 13.36 7.03 -23.21
C ASN A 75 14.77 6.68 -22.72
N ASP A 76 15.47 7.58 -22.04
CA ASP A 76 16.84 7.32 -21.57
C ASP A 76 16.86 6.56 -20.24
N LEU A 77 17.60 5.44 -20.21
CA LEU A 77 17.75 4.60 -19.03
C LEU A 77 18.59 5.30 -17.97
N TRP A 78 19.69 5.95 -18.35
CA TRP A 78 20.61 6.57 -17.39
C TRP A 78 19.97 7.73 -16.65
N HIS A 79 19.29 8.60 -17.39
CA HIS A 79 18.43 9.64 -16.83
C HIS A 79 17.45 9.05 -15.82
N ARG A 80 16.75 7.96 -16.18
CA ARG A 80 15.75 7.35 -15.32
C ARG A 80 16.35 6.73 -14.06
N LEU A 81 17.53 6.10 -14.15
CA LEU A 81 18.26 5.58 -13.00
C LEU A 81 18.61 6.69 -12.00
N LEU A 82 19.07 7.84 -12.49
CA LEU A 82 19.35 9.01 -11.65
C LEU A 82 18.09 9.45 -10.89
N VAL A 83 16.94 9.53 -11.57
CA VAL A 83 15.66 9.89 -10.95
C VAL A 83 15.22 8.89 -9.90
N ILE A 84 15.42 7.58 -10.14
CA ILE A 84 15.13 6.53 -9.16
C ILE A 84 15.99 6.71 -7.90
N VAL A 85 17.28 6.99 -8.06
CA VAL A 85 18.20 7.23 -6.93
C VAL A 85 17.75 8.48 -6.15
N LEU A 86 17.50 9.59 -6.83
CA LEU A 86 17.04 10.83 -6.19
C LEU A 86 15.68 10.67 -5.50
N ALA A 87 14.73 9.96 -6.11
CA ALA A 87 13.43 9.69 -5.51
C ALA A 87 13.56 8.76 -4.28
N SER A 88 14.45 7.77 -4.32
CA SER A 88 14.70 6.88 -3.18
C SER A 88 15.34 7.64 -2.02
N LEU A 89 16.32 8.50 -2.29
CA LEU A 89 16.91 9.41 -1.29
C LEU A 89 15.87 10.39 -0.76
N GLY A 90 15.06 10.97 -1.65
CA GLY A 90 13.99 11.89 -1.30
C GLY A 90 12.96 11.26 -0.37
N PHE A 91 12.53 10.03 -0.65
CA PHE A 91 11.62 9.28 0.23
C PHE A 91 12.23 9.02 1.61
N LEU A 92 13.53 8.72 1.68
CA LEU A 92 14.21 8.39 2.93
C LEU A 92 14.68 9.62 3.73
N VAL A 93 14.60 10.83 3.18
CA VAL A 93 15.08 12.06 3.84
C VAL A 93 14.37 12.31 5.19
N SER A 94 13.10 11.91 5.30
CA SER A 94 12.32 12.07 6.54
C SER A 94 12.72 11.09 7.63
N PHE A 95 13.58 10.13 7.32
CA PHE A 95 14.04 9.07 8.23
C PHE A 95 15.50 9.25 8.65
N LEU A 96 16.13 10.41 8.41
CA LEU A 96 17.55 10.65 8.75
C LEU A 96 17.89 10.46 10.24
N GLY A 97 16.91 10.43 11.14
CA GLY A 97 17.11 10.08 12.56
C GLY A 97 17.20 8.58 12.84
N ALA A 98 16.94 7.71 11.85
CA ALA A 98 17.02 6.26 12.00
C ALA A 98 18.48 5.77 11.88
N PRO A 99 18.81 4.59 12.45
CA PRO A 99 20.12 3.96 12.32
C PRO A 99 20.57 3.84 10.85
N LEU A 100 21.84 4.19 10.59
CA LEU A 100 22.40 4.24 9.23
C LEU A 100 22.34 2.88 8.50
N ASN A 101 22.47 1.77 9.24
CA ASN A 101 22.33 0.42 8.68
C ASN A 101 20.92 0.15 8.12
N LEU A 102 19.88 0.63 8.79
CA LEU A 102 18.49 0.48 8.34
C LEU A 102 18.18 1.39 7.15
N LEU A 103 18.71 2.62 7.16
CA LEU A 103 18.60 3.54 6.03
C LEU A 103 19.33 3.01 4.79
N GLY A 104 20.55 2.50 4.97
CA GLY A 104 21.32 1.87 3.90
C GLY A 104 20.60 0.65 3.31
N ALA A 105 20.06 -0.23 4.16
CA ALA A 105 19.28 -1.38 3.72
C ALA A 105 18.01 -0.96 2.97
N SER A 106 17.27 0.02 3.49
CA SER A 106 16.05 0.54 2.86
C SER A 106 16.34 1.17 1.50
N LEU A 107 17.41 1.97 1.40
CA LEU A 107 17.85 2.61 0.17
C LEU A 107 18.25 1.56 -0.88
N ALA A 108 19.04 0.56 -0.49
CA ALA A 108 19.46 -0.52 -1.37
C ALA A 108 18.25 -1.31 -1.90
N VAL A 109 17.30 -1.68 -1.03
CA VAL A 109 16.07 -2.38 -1.44
C VAL A 109 15.24 -1.54 -2.41
N MET A 110 15.04 -0.25 -2.13
CA MET A 110 14.32 0.64 -3.06
C MET A 110 14.99 0.68 -4.42
N ILE A 111 16.29 1.00 -4.47
CA ILE A 111 17.00 1.14 -5.74
C ILE A 111 16.96 -0.17 -6.53
N ILE A 112 17.32 -1.30 -5.91
CA ILE A 112 17.37 -2.60 -6.60
C ILE A 112 16.00 -2.95 -7.21
N LEU A 113 14.93 -2.85 -6.43
CA LEU A 113 13.60 -3.23 -6.90
C LEU A 113 13.02 -2.25 -7.92
N LEU A 114 13.24 -0.94 -7.75
CA LEU A 114 12.79 0.07 -8.69
C LEU A 114 13.52 -0.05 -10.03
N VAL A 115 14.85 -0.23 -10.01
CA VAL A 115 15.65 -0.45 -11.22
C VAL A 115 15.24 -1.75 -11.92
N TRP A 116 15.02 -2.83 -11.16
CA TRP A 116 14.52 -4.08 -11.71
C TRP A 116 13.17 -3.88 -12.40
N GLY A 117 12.25 -3.15 -11.75
CA GLY A 117 10.93 -2.84 -12.30
C GLY A 117 11.01 -2.04 -13.59
N GLU A 118 11.90 -1.05 -13.64
CA GLU A 118 12.16 -0.22 -14.82
C GLU A 118 12.71 -1.05 -15.99
N TYR A 119 13.72 -1.90 -15.74
CA TYR A 119 14.30 -2.76 -16.76
C TYR A 119 13.26 -3.69 -17.40
N LEU A 120 12.48 -4.38 -16.57
CA LEU A 120 11.41 -5.27 -17.05
C LEU A 120 10.29 -4.53 -17.79
N SER A 121 10.01 -3.27 -17.43
CA SER A 121 9.02 -2.44 -18.11
C SER A 121 9.47 -2.05 -19.51
N ARG A 122 10.76 -1.77 -19.68
CA ARG A 122 11.35 -1.39 -20.96
C ARG A 122 11.41 -2.56 -21.93
N GLU A 123 11.72 -3.75 -21.44
CA GLU A 123 11.64 -4.97 -22.23
C GLU A 123 10.23 -5.20 -22.78
N ASP A 124 9.20 -5.02 -21.93
CA ASP A 124 7.80 -5.14 -22.36
C ASP A 124 7.39 -4.04 -23.37
N ALA A 125 7.88 -2.81 -23.17
CA ALA A 125 7.61 -1.69 -24.08
C ALA A 125 8.32 -1.88 -25.43
N ALA A 126 9.55 -2.39 -25.43
CA ALA A 126 10.34 -2.64 -26.64
C ALA A 126 9.73 -3.76 -27.50
N ASN A 127 9.13 -4.77 -26.86
CA ASN A 127 8.51 -5.93 -27.52
C ASN A 127 7.03 -5.71 -27.89
N SER A 128 6.52 -4.48 -27.83
CA SER A 128 5.12 -4.16 -28.11
C SER A 128 4.99 -3.17 -29.27
N VAL A 129 4.21 -3.52 -30.29
CA VAL A 129 3.87 -2.63 -31.42
C VAL A 129 2.91 -1.50 -30.98
N GLU A 130 2.13 -1.74 -29.92
CA GLU A 130 1.18 -0.78 -29.34
C GLU A 130 1.44 -0.62 -27.84
N ILE A 131 1.27 0.60 -27.33
CA ILE A 131 1.40 0.88 -25.89
C ILE A 131 0.20 0.30 -25.14
N ARG A 132 0.34 -0.95 -24.69
CA ARG A 132 -0.62 -1.58 -23.77
C ARG A 132 -0.35 -1.10 -22.35
N PHE A 133 -0.91 0.07 -21.99
CA PHE A 133 -0.65 0.77 -20.72
C PHE A 133 -0.64 -0.15 -19.50
N PHE A 134 -1.72 -0.92 -19.26
CA PHE A 134 -1.80 -1.80 -18.09
C PHE A 134 -0.75 -2.92 -18.10
N ARG A 135 -0.33 -3.41 -19.27
CA ARG A 135 0.69 -4.45 -19.39
C ARG A 135 2.07 -3.90 -19.03
N VAL A 136 2.44 -2.76 -19.62
CA VAL A 136 3.74 -2.12 -19.40
C VAL A 136 3.87 -1.63 -17.95
N THR A 137 2.80 -1.07 -17.39
CA THR A 137 2.84 -0.47 -16.04
C THR A 137 2.72 -1.47 -14.89
N LYS A 138 2.18 -2.67 -15.12
CA LYS A 138 2.00 -3.69 -14.06
C LYS A 138 3.31 -4.12 -13.42
N ARG A 139 4.37 -4.32 -14.22
CA ARG A 139 5.68 -4.77 -13.73
C ARG A 139 6.38 -3.74 -12.83
N PRO A 140 6.60 -2.47 -13.26
CA PRO A 140 7.24 -1.48 -12.41
C PRO A 140 6.41 -1.24 -11.15
N LEU A 141 5.08 -1.10 -11.26
CA LEU A 141 4.21 -0.88 -10.11
C LEU A 141 4.28 -2.02 -9.09
N SER A 142 4.26 -3.28 -9.55
CA SER A 142 4.40 -4.46 -8.69
C SER A 142 5.72 -4.49 -7.91
N LYS A 143 6.82 -4.01 -8.53
CA LYS A 143 8.12 -3.89 -7.87
C LYS A 143 8.18 -2.69 -6.92
N MET A 144 7.59 -1.55 -7.27
CA MET A 144 7.43 -0.40 -6.36
C MET A 144 6.67 -0.80 -5.08
N LEU A 145 5.55 -1.51 -5.22
CA LEU A 145 4.75 -1.97 -4.09
C LEU A 145 5.54 -2.93 -3.19
N THR A 146 6.30 -3.85 -3.79
CA THR A 146 7.20 -4.73 -3.03
C THR A 146 8.28 -3.94 -2.29
N ALA A 147 8.89 -2.94 -2.95
CA ALA A 147 9.92 -2.10 -2.35
C ALA A 147 9.38 -1.33 -1.14
N ILE A 148 8.24 -0.65 -1.32
CA ILE A 148 7.59 0.12 -0.26
C ILE A 148 7.15 -0.79 0.88
N ALA A 149 6.63 -1.99 0.60
CA ALA A 149 6.27 -2.96 1.63
C ALA A 149 7.47 -3.40 2.48
N ILE A 150 8.60 -3.73 1.84
CA ILE A 150 9.82 -4.13 2.55
C ILE A 150 10.38 -2.95 3.36
N VAL A 151 10.48 -1.77 2.77
CA VAL A 151 10.96 -0.56 3.45
C VAL A 151 10.06 -0.20 4.63
N ALA A 152 8.74 -0.28 4.47
CA ALA A 152 7.80 -0.06 5.55
C ALA A 152 8.05 -0.99 6.73
N ILE A 153 8.36 -2.27 6.48
CA ILE A 153 8.69 -3.25 7.52
C ILE A 153 10.03 -2.92 8.17
N ILE A 154 11.08 -2.65 7.38
CA ILE A 154 12.42 -2.30 7.88
C ILE A 154 12.35 -1.08 8.79
N LEU A 155 11.56 -0.06 8.43
CA LEU A 155 11.40 1.17 9.20
C LEU A 155 10.41 1.03 10.37
N TYR A 156 9.50 0.05 10.31
CA TYR A 156 8.51 -0.20 11.38
C TYR A 156 9.05 -1.08 12.51
N VAL A 157 9.84 -2.12 12.21
CA VAL A 157 10.37 -3.04 13.24
C VAL A 157 11.09 -2.31 14.39
N PRO A 158 11.91 -1.26 14.17
CA PRO A 158 12.59 -0.53 15.25
C PRO A 158 11.65 0.26 16.16
N THR A 159 10.42 0.60 15.71
CA THR A 159 9.47 1.36 16.53
C THR A 159 8.75 0.49 17.57
N TRP A 160 9.02 -0.82 17.56
CA TRP A 160 8.44 -1.76 18.51
C TRP A 160 8.97 -1.52 19.93
N ASN A 161 8.08 -1.06 20.80
CA ASN A 161 8.34 -0.97 22.23
C ASN A 161 7.45 -1.97 23.00
N LYS A 162 7.79 -2.26 24.27
CA LYS A 162 7.06 -3.23 25.12
C LYS A 162 5.55 -2.95 25.25
N LYS A 163 5.10 -1.72 24.97
CA LYS A 163 3.69 -1.29 25.06
C LYS A 163 2.94 -1.28 23.71
N THR A 164 3.64 -1.35 22.58
CA THR A 164 3.06 -1.22 21.23
C THR A 164 3.77 -2.17 20.28
N ILE A 165 3.44 -3.46 20.37
CA ILE A 165 3.91 -4.50 19.44
C ILE A 165 3.11 -4.44 18.12
N PHE A 166 1.88 -3.90 18.19
CA PHE A 166 0.99 -3.72 17.05
C PHE A 166 0.93 -2.26 16.57
N ILE A 167 0.06 -1.96 15.59
CA ILE A 167 -0.26 -0.58 15.17
C ILE A 167 -0.76 0.24 16.36
N SER A 168 -0.68 1.57 16.28
CA SER A 168 -1.23 2.43 17.33
C SER A 168 -2.73 2.20 17.51
N GLN A 169 -3.24 2.37 18.74
CA GLN A 169 -4.67 2.27 19.03
C GLN A 169 -5.48 3.20 18.12
N SER A 170 -5.03 4.45 17.93
CA SER A 170 -5.67 5.39 17.00
C SER A 170 -5.78 4.88 15.55
N THR A 171 -4.77 4.15 15.06
CA THR A 171 -4.80 3.54 13.73
C THR A 171 -5.76 2.36 13.71
N PHE A 172 -5.72 1.52 14.76
CA PHE A 172 -6.65 0.42 14.90
C PHE A 172 -8.09 0.91 14.94
N ASP A 173 -8.41 1.93 15.74
CA ASP A 173 -9.75 2.51 15.86
C ASP A 173 -10.23 3.09 14.53
N SER A 174 -9.33 3.67 13.74
CA SER A 174 -9.64 4.15 12.38
C SER A 174 -10.00 3.00 11.44
N ILE A 175 -9.24 1.90 11.48
CA ILE A 175 -9.51 0.71 10.65
C ILE A 175 -10.78 0.00 11.13
N TYR A 176 -10.95 -0.14 12.44
CA TYR A 176 -12.06 -0.79 13.09
C TYR A 176 -13.37 -0.02 12.86
N SER A 177 -13.37 1.31 13.00
CA SER A 177 -14.56 2.12 12.73
C SER A 177 -14.97 2.10 11.26
N TRP A 178 -14.01 2.03 10.34
CA TRP A 178 -14.31 1.86 8.92
C TRP A 178 -14.90 0.47 8.64
N SER A 179 -14.29 -0.59 9.18
CA SER A 179 -14.77 -1.96 8.97
C SER A 179 -16.11 -2.23 9.67
N SER A 180 -16.33 -1.64 10.86
CA SER A 180 -17.59 -1.74 11.60
C SER A 180 -18.72 -1.06 10.85
N LYS A 181 -18.51 0.13 10.28
CA LYS A 181 -19.50 0.79 9.40
C LYS A 181 -19.84 -0.04 8.18
N PHE A 182 -18.84 -0.63 7.53
CA PHE A 182 -19.06 -1.52 6.40
C PHE A 182 -19.86 -2.76 6.80
N ALA A 183 -19.50 -3.39 7.92
CA ALA A 183 -20.20 -4.56 8.45
C ALA A 183 -21.63 -4.23 8.90
N GLN A 184 -21.87 -3.06 9.50
CA GLN A 184 -23.21 -2.57 9.84
C GLN A 184 -24.08 -2.33 8.62
N GLY A 185 -23.50 -1.95 7.48
CA GLY A 185 -24.23 -1.85 6.21
C GLY A 185 -24.75 -3.21 5.71
N LEU A 186 -24.05 -4.30 6.02
CA LEU A 186 -24.45 -5.66 5.66
C LEU A 186 -25.33 -6.33 6.73
N TYR A 187 -25.10 -5.99 8.01
CA TYR A 187 -25.80 -6.56 9.15
C TYR A 187 -26.24 -5.45 10.13
N PRO A 188 -27.28 -4.68 9.79
CA PRO A 188 -27.73 -3.52 10.57
C PRO A 188 -28.21 -3.87 11.99
N GLU A 189 -28.56 -5.13 12.22
CA GLU A 189 -28.96 -5.65 13.54
C GLU A 189 -27.82 -5.66 14.58
N TYR A 190 -26.55 -5.64 14.18
CA TYR A 190 -25.41 -5.68 15.11
C TYR A 190 -24.77 -4.30 15.30
N LYS A 191 -24.78 -3.80 16.54
CA LYS A 191 -24.16 -2.51 16.90
C LYS A 191 -22.66 -2.67 17.21
N LEU A 192 -21.86 -2.91 16.17
CA LEU A 192 -20.41 -3.15 16.26
C LEU A 192 -19.58 -1.93 16.70
N ASP A 193 -20.11 -0.72 16.57
CA ASP A 193 -19.47 0.53 16.99
C ASP A 193 -19.81 0.94 18.45
N SER A 194 -20.61 0.13 19.14
CA SER A 194 -21.09 0.43 20.49
C SER A 194 -20.31 -0.31 21.58
N ASP A 195 -20.59 0.07 22.83
CA ASP A 195 -20.06 -0.60 24.02
C ASP A 195 -20.36 -2.11 23.99
N LEU A 196 -19.48 -2.91 24.59
CA LEU A 196 -19.58 -4.37 24.60
C LEU A 196 -20.95 -4.86 25.12
N GLY A 197 -21.51 -4.18 26.12
CA GLY A 197 -22.84 -4.48 26.65
C GLY A 197 -23.96 -4.24 25.64
N THR A 198 -23.86 -3.19 24.83
CA THR A 198 -24.84 -2.86 23.78
C THR A 198 -24.72 -3.83 22.60
N PHE A 199 -23.50 -4.19 22.21
CA PHE A 199 -23.26 -5.25 21.24
C PHE A 199 -23.84 -6.58 21.72
N ALA A 200 -23.52 -7.01 22.95
CA ALA A 200 -24.02 -8.25 23.52
C ALA A 200 -25.56 -8.30 23.60
N ARG A 201 -26.19 -7.19 23.98
CA ARG A 201 -27.66 -7.04 23.93
C ARG A 201 -28.22 -7.15 22.51
N SER A 202 -27.55 -6.56 21.51
CA SER A 202 -27.99 -6.65 20.10
C SER A 202 -27.92 -8.08 19.57
N VAL A 203 -26.87 -8.83 19.93
CA VAL A 203 -26.74 -10.26 19.62
C VAL A 203 -27.81 -11.08 20.33
N ALA A 204 -28.01 -10.85 21.64
CA ALA A 204 -29.06 -11.52 22.40
C ALA A 204 -30.46 -11.26 21.81
N LYS A 205 -30.74 -10.02 21.41
CA LYS A 205 -31.99 -9.63 20.75
C LYS A 205 -32.17 -10.38 19.44
N SER A 206 -31.17 -10.41 18.56
CA SER A 206 -31.21 -11.13 17.28
C SER A 206 -31.43 -12.65 17.46
N GLN A 207 -30.83 -13.25 18.49
CA GLN A 207 -31.04 -14.67 18.81
C GLN A 207 -32.46 -14.96 19.31
N LEU A 208 -32.99 -14.07 20.15
CA LEU A 208 -34.29 -14.24 20.78
C LEU A 208 -35.47 -13.86 19.88
N GLU A 209 -35.30 -12.90 18.97
CA GLU A 209 -36.33 -12.52 17.98
C GLU A 209 -36.66 -13.63 16.99
N ARG A 210 -35.76 -14.61 16.82
CA ARG A 210 -36.02 -15.83 16.06
C ARG A 210 -36.93 -16.82 16.80
N ASN A 211 -37.21 -16.61 18.08
CA ASN A 211 -38.02 -17.50 18.91
C ASN A 211 -39.41 -16.89 19.15
N MET A 212 -40.45 -17.52 18.61
CA MET A 212 -41.84 -17.04 18.66
C MET A 212 -42.38 -16.91 20.10
N ASN A 213 -41.78 -17.64 21.07
CA ASN A 213 -42.12 -17.53 22.49
C ASN A 213 -41.58 -16.25 23.15
N PHE A 214 -40.51 -15.67 22.60
CA PHE A 214 -39.91 -14.45 23.17
C PHE A 214 -40.76 -13.21 22.88
N SER A 215 -41.40 -13.14 21.70
CA SER A 215 -42.25 -12.01 21.33
C SER A 215 -43.52 -11.91 22.20
N LEU A 216 -43.97 -13.01 22.79
CA LEU A 216 -45.13 -13.09 23.67
C LEU A 216 -44.84 -12.69 25.13
N LEU A 217 -43.57 -12.53 25.52
CA LEU A 217 -43.22 -12.19 26.89
C LEU A 217 -43.55 -10.73 27.25
N PRO A 218 -43.95 -10.44 28.52
CA PRO A 218 -44.05 -9.09 29.05
C PRO A 218 -42.74 -8.31 28.92
N THR A 219 -42.82 -7.00 28.68
CA THR A 219 -41.66 -6.11 28.46
C THR A 219 -40.62 -6.17 29.57
N ALA A 220 -41.04 -6.21 30.83
CA ALA A 220 -40.14 -6.34 31.98
C ALA A 220 -39.33 -7.66 31.98
N ILE A 221 -39.94 -8.76 31.54
CA ILE A 221 -39.27 -10.07 31.47
C ILE A 221 -38.33 -10.09 30.27
N LYS A 222 -38.74 -9.51 29.13
CA LYS A 222 -37.88 -9.37 27.94
C LYS A 222 -36.58 -8.63 28.25
N GLU A 223 -36.66 -7.49 28.95
CA GLU A 223 -35.47 -6.73 29.32
C GLU A 223 -34.56 -7.50 30.27
N LYS A 224 -35.13 -8.20 31.25
CA LYS A 224 -34.35 -9.04 32.17
C LYS A 224 -33.64 -10.17 31.43
N THR A 225 -34.35 -10.89 30.55
CA THR A 225 -33.75 -11.97 29.74
C THR A 225 -32.67 -11.45 28.79
N LEU A 226 -32.85 -10.26 28.19
CA LEU A 226 -31.83 -9.63 27.34
C LEU A 226 -30.59 -9.22 28.14
N ASN A 227 -30.77 -8.72 29.38
CA ASN A 227 -29.66 -8.37 30.26
C ASN A 227 -28.89 -9.61 30.72
N ASP A 228 -29.61 -10.67 31.11
CA ASP A 228 -29.00 -11.92 31.56
C ASP A 228 -28.22 -12.59 30.42
N LEU A 229 -28.80 -12.70 29.23
CA LEU A 229 -28.12 -13.25 28.04
C LEU A 229 -26.98 -12.34 27.57
N GLY A 230 -27.18 -11.02 27.59
CA GLY A 230 -26.12 -10.05 27.29
C GLY A 230 -24.92 -10.23 28.22
N GLY A 231 -25.16 -10.35 29.53
CA GLY A 231 -24.12 -10.62 30.52
C GLY A 231 -23.41 -11.96 30.30
N GLN A 232 -24.15 -13.02 29.94
CA GLN A 232 -23.56 -14.31 29.58
C GLN A 232 -22.67 -14.21 28.34
N ILE A 233 -23.08 -13.46 27.31
CA ILE A 233 -22.26 -13.23 26.10
C ILE A 233 -20.96 -12.50 26.47
N VAL A 234 -21.03 -11.43 27.27
CA VAL A 234 -19.82 -10.72 27.76
C VAL A 234 -18.93 -11.64 28.59
N GLY A 235 -19.51 -12.47 29.46
CA GLY A 235 -18.78 -13.46 30.26
C GLY A 235 -18.08 -14.51 29.40
N ASN A 236 -18.75 -15.01 28.36
CA ASN A 236 -18.17 -15.97 27.42
C ASN A 236 -17.05 -15.35 26.59
N LEU A 237 -17.21 -14.09 26.15
CA LEU A 237 -16.15 -13.33 25.48
C LEU A 237 -14.95 -13.12 26.40
N SER A 238 -15.18 -12.76 27.66
CA SER A 238 -14.11 -12.59 28.66
C SER A 238 -13.32 -13.89 28.87
N LYS A 239 -14.01 -15.03 28.94
CA LYS A 239 -13.37 -16.37 29.00
C LYS A 239 -12.57 -16.67 27.73
N PHE A 240 -13.14 -16.40 26.56
CA PHE A 240 -12.49 -16.63 25.27
C PHE A 240 -11.20 -15.80 25.11
N PHE A 241 -11.24 -14.52 25.48
CA PHE A 241 -10.08 -13.64 25.41
C PHE A 241 -9.07 -13.86 26.55
N GLY A 242 -9.47 -14.55 27.62
CA GLY A 242 -8.61 -14.84 28.76
C GLY A 242 -8.27 -13.61 29.61
N PHE A 243 -9.14 -12.60 29.65
CA PHE A 243 -9.06 -11.45 30.55
C PHE A 243 -10.46 -10.86 30.77
N THR A 244 -10.63 -10.14 31.87
CA THR A 244 -11.91 -9.52 32.24
C THR A 244 -12.21 -8.35 31.31
N LEU A 245 -13.30 -8.44 30.55
CA LEU A 245 -13.81 -7.32 29.76
C LEU A 245 -14.77 -6.48 30.60
N ASP A 246 -14.60 -5.17 30.58
CA ASP A 246 -15.60 -4.24 31.09
C ASP A 246 -16.69 -4.05 30.02
N ALA A 247 -17.96 -4.15 30.42
CA ALA A 247 -19.10 -3.91 29.54
C ALA A 247 -19.15 -2.47 29.00
N LYS A 248 -18.44 -1.53 29.63
CA LYS A 248 -18.29 -0.14 29.22
C LYS A 248 -17.23 0.08 28.13
N ASN A 249 -16.33 -0.88 27.91
CA ASN A 249 -15.33 -0.75 26.86
C ASN A 249 -15.96 -1.02 25.49
N THR A 250 -15.42 -0.40 24.45
CA THR A 250 -15.87 -0.69 23.08
C THR A 250 -15.43 -2.09 22.67
N PHE A 251 -16.18 -2.74 21.77
CA PHE A 251 -15.77 -4.02 21.21
C PHE A 251 -14.42 -3.93 20.46
N GLY A 252 -14.13 -2.76 19.87
CA GLY A 252 -12.82 -2.46 19.28
C GLY A 252 -11.68 -2.52 20.30
N ASP A 253 -11.84 -1.88 21.45
CA ASP A 253 -10.82 -1.88 22.51
C ASP A 253 -10.52 -3.30 23.01
N ALA A 254 -11.55 -4.13 23.15
CA ALA A 254 -11.42 -5.53 23.54
C ALA A 254 -10.59 -6.34 22.52
N ILE A 255 -10.88 -6.17 21.23
CA ILE A 255 -10.12 -6.83 20.16
C ILE A 255 -8.67 -6.34 20.14
N TYR A 256 -8.45 -5.03 20.26
CA TYR A 256 -7.12 -4.44 20.29
C TYR A 256 -6.28 -4.97 21.47
N ALA A 257 -6.87 -5.02 22.66
CA ALA A 257 -6.23 -5.58 23.85
C ALA A 257 -5.90 -7.07 23.68
N PHE A 258 -6.81 -7.85 23.10
CA PHE A 258 -6.58 -9.26 22.81
C PHE A 258 -5.44 -9.49 21.81
N ILE A 259 -5.39 -8.73 20.72
CA ILE A 259 -4.32 -8.81 19.73
C ILE A 259 -2.98 -8.47 20.37
N ASN A 260 -2.89 -7.36 21.10
CA ASN A 260 -1.65 -6.95 21.75
C ASN A 260 -1.17 -7.97 22.78
N LYS A 261 -2.07 -8.51 23.61
CA LYS A 261 -1.74 -9.56 24.57
C LYS A 261 -1.24 -10.81 23.87
N SER A 262 -1.95 -11.27 22.83
CA SER A 262 -1.58 -12.46 22.06
C SER A 262 -0.22 -12.30 21.38
N LEU A 263 0.08 -11.12 20.81
CA LEU A 263 1.38 -10.83 20.21
C LEU A 263 2.50 -10.75 21.26
N ALA A 264 2.21 -10.20 22.45
CA ALA A 264 3.17 -10.18 23.57
C ALA A 264 3.50 -11.60 24.07
N ASP A 265 2.48 -12.45 24.23
CA ASP A 265 2.65 -13.83 24.67
C ASP A 265 3.43 -14.66 23.63
N LEU A 266 3.13 -14.48 22.34
CA LEU A 266 3.87 -15.12 21.25
C LEU A 266 5.33 -14.65 21.20
N LYS A 267 5.57 -13.35 21.37
CA LYS A 267 6.93 -12.81 21.47
C LYS A 267 7.69 -13.40 22.66
N GLY A 268 7.03 -13.56 23.81
CA GLY A 268 7.61 -14.20 24.99
C GLY A 268 7.97 -15.67 24.76
N LYS A 269 7.12 -16.42 24.05
CA LYS A 269 7.32 -17.85 23.77
C LYS A 269 8.39 -18.12 22.72
N PHE A 270 8.44 -17.32 21.65
CA PHE A 270 9.28 -17.60 20.47
C PHE A 270 10.53 -16.71 20.34
N GLY A 271 10.70 -15.70 21.22
CA GLY A 271 11.91 -14.87 21.27
C GLY A 271 12.23 -14.17 19.94
N ALA A 272 13.46 -14.30 19.46
CA ALA A 272 13.92 -13.67 18.22
C ALA A 272 13.24 -14.25 16.96
N THR A 273 12.91 -15.54 16.97
CA THR A 273 12.23 -16.22 15.84
C THR A 273 10.85 -15.63 15.57
N PHE A 274 10.18 -15.12 16.61
CA PHE A 274 8.91 -14.41 16.48
C PHE A 274 9.02 -13.22 15.51
N ILE A 275 10.09 -12.42 15.63
CA ILE A 275 10.27 -11.20 14.84
C ILE A 275 10.38 -11.56 13.35
N THR A 276 11.14 -12.60 13.02
CA THR A 276 11.30 -13.06 11.64
C THR A 276 9.98 -13.58 11.06
N VAL A 277 9.30 -14.48 11.77
CA VAL A 277 8.02 -15.06 11.31
C VAL A 277 6.95 -13.96 11.18
N TRP A 278 6.90 -13.05 12.14
CA TRP A 278 5.97 -11.92 12.10
C TRP A 278 6.27 -10.96 10.95
N ALA A 279 7.54 -10.63 10.70
CA ALA A 279 7.92 -9.80 9.56
C ALA A 279 7.49 -10.43 8.23
N ILE A 280 7.61 -11.76 8.08
CA ILE A 280 7.12 -12.49 6.90
C ILE A 280 5.59 -12.41 6.82
N ALA A 281 4.87 -12.64 7.92
CA ALA A 281 3.42 -12.56 7.95
C ALA A 281 2.91 -11.15 7.59
N VAL A 282 3.50 -10.11 8.17
CA VAL A 282 3.21 -8.71 7.84
C VAL A 282 3.56 -8.41 6.40
N PHE A 283 4.69 -8.89 5.89
CA PHE A 283 5.05 -8.74 4.48
C PHE A 283 4.00 -9.32 3.55
N LEU A 284 3.56 -10.56 3.79
CA LEU A 284 2.53 -11.19 2.96
C LEU A 284 1.20 -10.44 3.04
N PHE A 285 0.82 -9.98 4.24
CA PHE A 285 -0.39 -9.19 4.45
C PHE A 285 -0.32 -7.84 3.71
N VAL A 286 0.73 -7.06 3.96
CA VAL A 286 0.98 -5.77 3.30
C VAL A 286 1.06 -5.97 1.80
N ARG A 287 1.73 -7.03 1.30
CA ARG A 287 1.82 -7.33 -0.13
C ARG A 287 0.47 -7.65 -0.75
N GLY A 288 -0.39 -8.38 -0.04
CA GLY A 288 -1.76 -8.66 -0.45
C GLY A 288 -2.58 -7.38 -0.61
N VAL A 289 -2.61 -6.55 0.43
CA VAL A 289 -3.31 -5.24 0.40
C VAL A 289 -2.71 -4.32 -0.66
N ALA A 290 -1.38 -4.26 -0.75
CA ALA A 290 -0.66 -3.46 -1.74
C ALA A 290 -1.01 -3.87 -3.17
N THR A 291 -1.32 -5.14 -3.43
CA THR A 291 -1.74 -5.59 -4.76
C THR A 291 -3.10 -5.00 -5.15
N LEU A 292 -4.07 -4.96 -4.22
CA LEU A 292 -5.35 -4.29 -4.43
C LEU A 292 -5.16 -2.79 -4.66
N PHE A 293 -4.32 -2.16 -3.82
CA PHE A 293 -3.94 -0.77 -3.97
C PHE A 293 -3.27 -0.48 -5.33
N GLY A 294 -2.47 -1.42 -5.83
CA GLY A 294 -1.86 -1.35 -7.16
C GLY A 294 -2.87 -1.22 -8.29
N TYR A 295 -4.04 -1.86 -8.21
CA TYR A 295 -5.09 -1.67 -9.22
C TYR A 295 -5.63 -0.23 -9.22
N LEU A 296 -5.85 0.35 -8.04
CA LEU A 296 -6.29 1.74 -7.92
C LEU A 296 -5.24 2.72 -8.46
N VAL A 297 -3.97 2.49 -8.13
CA VAL A 297 -2.86 3.33 -8.61
C VAL A 297 -2.69 3.19 -10.12
N SER A 298 -2.78 1.98 -10.68
CA SER A 298 -2.71 1.77 -12.12
C SER A 298 -3.83 2.49 -12.86
N PHE A 299 -5.06 2.45 -12.33
CA PHE A 299 -6.19 3.21 -12.86
C PHE A 299 -5.96 4.74 -12.75
N LEU A 300 -5.44 5.23 -11.62
CA LEU A 300 -5.09 6.64 -11.45
C LEU A 300 -4.04 7.08 -12.48
N SER A 301 -2.97 6.30 -12.65
CA SER A 301 -1.93 6.57 -13.65
C SER A 301 -2.52 6.62 -15.07
N PHE A 302 -3.47 5.73 -15.38
CA PHE A 302 -4.15 5.70 -16.67
C PHE A 302 -4.95 6.97 -16.93
N LEU A 303 -5.66 7.49 -15.92
CA LEU A 303 -6.39 8.75 -16.01
C LEU A 303 -5.44 9.94 -16.23
N ILE A 304 -4.35 10.01 -15.48
CA ILE A 304 -3.34 11.07 -15.63
C ILE A 304 -2.71 10.99 -17.03
N TYR A 305 -2.39 9.79 -17.51
CA TYR A 305 -1.86 9.57 -18.87
C TYR A 305 -2.81 10.14 -19.95
N HIS A 306 -4.11 9.82 -19.87
CA HIS A 306 -5.10 10.32 -20.83
C HIS A 306 -5.30 11.83 -20.71
N ALA A 307 -5.28 12.38 -19.50
CA ALA A 307 -5.35 13.82 -19.28
C ALA A 307 -4.17 14.54 -19.96
N LEU A 308 -2.94 14.03 -19.81
CA LEU A 308 -1.75 14.62 -20.43
C LEU A 308 -1.80 14.57 -21.97
N ILE A 309 -2.43 13.53 -22.55
CA ILE A 309 -2.70 13.47 -24.00
C ILE A 309 -3.76 14.50 -24.39
N ALA A 310 -4.88 14.57 -23.66
CA ALA A 310 -5.98 15.48 -23.94
C ALA A 310 -5.54 16.96 -23.90
N PHE A 311 -4.69 17.33 -22.95
CA PHE A 311 -4.08 18.66 -22.83
C PHE A 311 -2.91 18.90 -23.80
N GLN A 312 -2.62 17.96 -24.70
CA GLN A 312 -1.51 18.04 -25.67
C GLN A 312 -0.13 18.23 -25.03
N VAL A 313 0.03 17.83 -23.76
CA VAL A 313 1.34 17.86 -23.07
C VAL A 313 2.27 16.83 -23.70
N ILE A 314 1.71 15.66 -24.03
CA ILE A 314 2.38 14.51 -24.65
C ILE A 314 1.70 14.19 -25.98
N ARG A 315 2.49 13.80 -26.98
CA ARG A 315 2.00 13.29 -28.27
C ARG A 315 2.57 11.91 -28.52
N VAL A 316 1.70 10.91 -28.67
CA VAL A 316 2.09 9.56 -29.07
C VAL A 316 2.37 9.58 -30.57
N ARG A 317 3.55 9.09 -30.99
CA ARG A 317 3.90 8.89 -32.40
C ARG A 317 4.12 7.41 -32.63
N THR A 318 3.53 6.89 -33.69
CA THR A 318 3.83 5.54 -34.18
C THR A 318 5.17 5.58 -34.89
N GLU A 319 6.09 4.71 -34.51
CA GLU A 319 7.36 4.51 -35.20
C GLU A 319 7.34 3.12 -35.86
N ASN A 320 7.50 3.07 -37.19
CA ASN A 320 7.62 1.80 -37.89
C ASN A 320 9.01 1.22 -37.62
N LYS A 321 9.11 0.31 -36.64
CA LYS A 321 10.31 -0.51 -36.45
C LYS A 321 10.23 -1.77 -37.33
N PRO A 322 11.21 -2.05 -38.20
CA PRO A 322 11.28 -3.34 -38.90
C PRO A 322 11.52 -4.46 -37.88
N HIS A 323 10.70 -5.50 -37.92
CA HIS A 323 10.88 -6.72 -37.14
C HIS A 323 11.53 -7.77 -38.03
N GLU A 324 12.70 -8.29 -37.64
CA GLU A 324 13.31 -9.44 -38.33
C GLU A 324 12.50 -10.71 -38.00
N ILE A 325 12.01 -11.39 -39.03
CA ILE A 325 11.37 -12.68 -38.93
C ILE A 325 12.39 -13.71 -39.42
N VAL A 326 12.83 -14.60 -38.54
CA VAL A 326 13.67 -15.74 -38.93
C VAL A 326 12.74 -16.86 -39.39
N GLU A 327 12.56 -16.97 -40.71
CA GLU A 327 11.90 -18.12 -41.32
C GLU A 327 12.93 -19.22 -41.58
N PHE A 328 12.66 -20.42 -41.07
CA PHE A 328 13.43 -21.61 -41.41
C PHE A 328 12.79 -22.26 -42.64
N PHE A 329 13.55 -22.34 -43.74
CA PHE A 329 13.20 -23.12 -44.93
C PHE A 329 13.79 -24.53 -44.83
#